data_AF-A0A0Q0E099-F1
#
_entry.id   AF-A0A0Q0E099-F1
#
_cell.length_a   1.000
_cell.length_b   1.000
_cell.length_c   1.000
_cell.angle_alpha   90.00
_cell.angle_beta   90.00
_cell.angle_gamma   90.00
#
_symmetry.space_group_name_H-M   'P 1'
#
loop_
_entity.id
_entity.type
_entity.pdbx_description
1 polymer ?
#
loop_
_entity_poly.entity_id
_entity_poly.type
_entity_poly.pdbx_seq_one_letter_code
_entity_poly.pdbx_strand_id
1 'polypeptide(L)'
;MMGQLSSGQDRLFYSFNLEDHIPKNHLLRSIDRCLDLSDLRHYLADFYSPIGRPSIDPELMIRMLVVGYCYGIRSERRLCEEAHLNLAYRWFCRLSLEDEVPNHSTFSKNRHGRFRDSDLFRWLFNEVLRRCMDAGLVKGEGFAVDASIIKADASRQRGVPGDEEVNWSDPSLSTRAVREYLEALDEEALAEALPKRLSLTDPLSRRTAAPGGPAFFAYSTNYLIDVEHGVIMDVEPTPAHRTAEVESTKTMIDRVEVSTPT
;
A
#
# COMPACT_ATOMS: atom_id res chain seq x y z
N MET A 1 25.63 11.95 44.25
CA MET A 1 24.34 12.32 44.89
C MET A 1 23.23 11.80 44.02
N MET A 2 22.21 11.16 44.61
CA MET A 2 21.04 10.68 43.88
C MET A 2 20.19 11.91 43.52
N GLY A 3 20.09 12.23 42.24
CA GLY A 3 19.29 13.37 41.77
C GLY A 3 17.81 13.11 42.04
N GLN A 4 17.15 14.00 42.78
CA GLN A 4 15.70 14.03 42.89
C GLN A 4 15.14 14.96 41.82
N LEU A 5 14.18 14.49 41.03
CA LEU A 5 13.38 15.36 40.17
C LEU A 5 12.54 16.25 41.09
N SER A 6 12.83 17.54 41.10
CA SER A 6 11.93 18.53 41.69
C SER A 6 10.64 18.54 40.88
N SER A 7 9.63 17.82 41.36
CA SER A 7 8.28 17.87 40.81
C SER A 7 7.71 19.26 41.08
N GLY A 8 7.87 20.15 40.11
CA GLY A 8 7.32 21.49 40.20
C GLY A 8 7.52 22.19 38.88
N GLN A 9 6.43 22.31 38.12
CA GLN A 9 6.20 23.44 37.22
C GLN A 9 4.81 23.32 36.58
N ASP A 10 3.77 23.71 37.35
CA ASP A 10 2.57 24.26 36.71
C ASP A 10 2.97 25.62 36.13
N ARG A 11 3.39 25.62 34.86
CA ARG A 11 3.62 26.86 34.10
C ARG A 11 2.29 27.31 33.55
N LEU A 12 1.85 28.51 33.94
CA LEU A 12 0.58 29.10 33.52
C LEU A 12 0.45 29.32 31.99
N PHE A 13 1.55 29.16 31.24
CA PHE A 13 1.59 29.16 29.78
C PHE A 13 2.57 28.07 29.31
N TYR A 14 2.07 27.10 28.53
CA TYR A 14 2.85 26.02 27.93
C TYR A 14 3.02 26.32 26.44
N SER A 15 4.20 26.79 26.03
CA SER A 15 4.57 26.86 24.61
C SER A 15 5.26 25.55 24.23
N PHE A 16 4.64 24.77 23.35
CA PHE A 16 5.20 23.50 22.89
C PHE A 16 5.34 23.50 21.39
N ASN A 17 6.54 23.17 20.93
CA ASN A 17 6.86 23.03 19.53
C ASN A 17 7.36 21.61 19.28
N LEU A 18 6.59 20.83 18.52
CA LEU A 18 6.96 19.45 18.16
C LEU A 18 8.33 19.38 17.47
N GLU A 19 8.69 20.41 16.70
CA GLU A 19 9.97 20.51 15.98
C GLU A 19 11.17 20.34 16.91
N ASP A 20 11.12 20.95 18.10
CA ASP A 20 12.25 20.98 19.05
C ASP A 20 12.48 19.63 19.73
N HIS A 21 11.48 18.75 19.72
CA HIS A 21 11.51 17.45 20.39
C HIS A 21 11.96 16.30 19.49
N ILE A 22 12.22 16.56 18.20
CA ILE A 22 12.58 15.52 17.23
C ILE A 22 14.03 15.70 16.82
N PRO A 23 14.92 14.72 17.12
CA PRO A 23 16.33 14.80 16.78
C PRO A 23 16.55 15.11 15.30
N LYS A 24 17.51 15.98 14.99
CA LYS A 24 17.79 16.41 13.60
C LYS A 24 18.14 15.25 12.65
N ASN A 25 18.71 14.17 13.19
CA ASN A 25 19.09 12.95 12.47
C ASN A 25 17.98 11.87 12.48
N HIS A 26 16.77 12.18 12.95
CA HIS A 26 15.67 11.23 12.97
C HIS A 26 15.25 10.82 11.55
N LEU A 27 14.96 9.53 11.33
CA LEU A 27 14.61 8.98 10.00
C LEU A 27 13.46 9.74 9.34
N LEU A 28 12.38 9.99 10.07
CA LEU A 28 11.21 10.71 9.54
C LEU A 28 11.54 12.13 9.05
N ARG A 29 12.57 12.79 9.57
CA ARG A 29 13.02 14.08 9.02
C ARG A 29 13.68 13.91 7.66
N SER A 30 14.44 12.84 7.47
CA SER A 30 15.06 12.53 6.18
C SER A 30 14.01 12.21 5.14
N ILE A 31 12.98 11.44 5.52
CA ILE A 31 11.84 11.13 4.65
C ILE A 31 11.02 12.38 4.34
N ASP A 32 10.70 13.20 5.35
CA ASP A 32 9.87 14.41 5.18
C ASP A 32 10.46 15.41 4.18
N ARG A 33 11.79 15.48 4.06
CA ARG A 33 12.47 16.32 3.06
C ARG A 33 12.24 15.86 1.62
N CYS A 34 11.96 14.58 1.41
CA CYS A 34 11.77 14.00 0.07
C CYS A 34 10.29 13.68 -0.22
N LEU A 35 9.45 13.60 0.82
CA LEU A 35 8.02 13.32 0.71
C LEU A 35 7.24 14.62 0.46
N ASP A 36 7.18 15.02 -0.81
CA ASP A 36 6.27 16.06 -1.26
C ASP A 36 4.94 15.46 -1.75
N LEU A 37 3.84 15.89 -1.13
CA LEU A 37 2.46 15.44 -1.37
C LEU A 37 1.57 16.61 -1.77
N SER A 38 2.13 17.73 -2.24
CA SER A 38 1.41 18.97 -2.55
C SER A 38 0.28 18.78 -3.57
N ASP A 39 0.53 17.97 -4.62
CA ASP A 39 -0.46 17.70 -5.67
C ASP A 39 -1.53 16.69 -5.28
N LEU A 40 -1.37 15.98 -4.15
CA LEU A 40 -2.24 14.88 -3.72
C LEU A 40 -3.70 15.31 -3.57
N ARG A 41 -3.91 16.50 -2.99
CA ARG A 41 -5.27 17.03 -2.78
C ARG A 41 -5.92 17.44 -4.10
N HIS A 42 -5.14 17.98 -5.04
CA HIS A 42 -5.64 18.33 -6.36
C HIS A 42 -6.01 17.07 -7.16
N TYR A 43 -5.14 16.07 -7.17
CA TYR A 43 -5.38 14.78 -7.81
C TYR A 43 -6.68 14.11 -7.35
N LEU A 44 -7.01 14.25 -6.06
CA LEU A 44 -8.19 13.63 -5.47
C LEU A 44 -9.44 14.51 -5.50
N ALA A 45 -9.38 15.73 -6.02
CA ALA A 45 -10.45 16.73 -5.88
C ALA A 45 -11.83 16.22 -6.33
N ASP A 46 -11.89 15.53 -7.48
CA ASP A 46 -13.13 15.00 -8.06
C ASP A 46 -13.75 13.85 -7.24
N PHE A 47 -12.97 13.27 -6.33
CA PHE A 47 -13.41 12.19 -5.44
C PHE A 47 -13.91 12.72 -4.08
N TYR A 48 -13.99 14.04 -3.91
CA TYR A 48 -14.52 14.69 -2.72
C TYR A 48 -15.85 15.38 -3.00
N SER A 49 -16.79 15.22 -2.07
CA SER A 49 -18.03 15.99 -2.10
C SER A 49 -17.76 17.45 -1.68
N PRO A 50 -18.32 18.45 -2.38
CA PRO A 50 -18.26 19.85 -1.95
C PRO A 50 -19.14 20.13 -0.72
N ILE A 51 -20.02 19.20 -0.34
CA ILE A 51 -20.99 19.36 0.76
C ILE A 51 -20.84 18.20 1.75
N GLY A 52 -21.02 18.50 3.04
CA GLY A 52 -21.08 17.51 4.12
C GLY A 52 -19.94 17.66 5.13
N ARG A 53 -19.76 16.63 5.97
CA ARG A 53 -18.64 16.58 6.92
C ARG A 53 -17.32 16.46 6.14
N PRO A 54 -16.32 17.31 6.39
CA PRO A 54 -14.99 17.15 5.80
C PRO A 54 -14.44 15.74 6.07
N SER A 55 -13.96 15.08 5.01
CA SER A 55 -13.28 13.81 5.14
C SER A 55 -11.85 14.02 5.66
N ILE A 56 -11.21 12.93 6.08
CA ILE A 56 -9.83 12.95 6.56
C ILE A 56 -8.88 13.36 5.42
N ASP A 57 -7.89 14.18 5.76
CA ASP A 57 -6.85 14.65 4.84
C ASP A 57 -6.08 13.46 4.24
N PRO A 58 -5.98 13.33 2.91
CA PRO A 58 -5.26 12.21 2.30
C PRO A 58 -3.78 12.25 2.62
N GLU A 59 -3.18 13.44 2.77
CA GLU A 59 -1.77 13.58 3.12
C GLU A 59 -1.46 12.96 4.48
N LEU A 60 -2.31 13.22 5.48
CA LEU A 60 -2.24 12.60 6.79
C LEU A 60 -2.27 11.06 6.68
N MET A 61 -3.19 10.51 5.89
CA MET A 61 -3.31 9.06 5.71
C MET A 61 -2.05 8.45 5.09
N ILE A 62 -1.51 9.06 4.03
CA ILE A 62 -0.28 8.60 3.38
C ILE A 62 0.91 8.66 4.35
N ARG A 63 1.08 9.76 5.08
CA ARG A 63 2.14 9.92 6.10
C ARG A 63 2.04 8.85 7.19
N MET A 64 0.83 8.57 7.69
CA MET A 64 0.62 7.49 8.65
C MET A 64 1.01 6.13 8.06
N LEU A 65 0.66 5.82 6.81
CA LEU A 65 1.06 4.56 6.16
C LEU A 65 2.58 4.44 6.01
N VAL A 66 3.27 5.54 5.69
CA VAL A 66 4.74 5.59 5.63
C VAL A 66 5.36 5.30 6.99
N VAL A 67 4.82 5.88 8.08
CA VAL A 67 5.24 5.54 9.46
C VAL A 67 5.04 4.04 9.71
N GLY A 68 3.87 3.51 9.36
CA GLY A 68 3.56 2.10 9.53
C GLY A 68 4.57 1.18 8.85
N TYR A 69 4.98 1.52 7.63
CA TYR A 69 5.99 0.78 6.89
C TYR A 69 7.38 0.90 7.53
N CYS A 70 7.84 2.13 7.82
CA CYS A 70 9.20 2.38 8.35
C CYS A 70 9.47 1.70 9.68
N TYR A 71 8.45 1.57 10.53
CA TYR A 71 8.56 0.99 11.88
C TYR A 71 7.93 -0.41 11.99
N GLY A 72 7.54 -1.02 10.88
CA GLY A 72 7.00 -2.39 10.85
C GLY A 72 5.66 -2.55 11.58
N ILE A 73 4.86 -1.48 11.69
CA ILE A 73 3.54 -1.49 12.33
C ILE A 73 2.51 -2.00 11.31
N ARG A 74 2.21 -3.30 11.36
CA ARG A 74 1.31 -3.96 10.40
C ARG A 74 -0.19 -3.82 10.69
N SER A 75 -0.56 -3.25 11.83
CA SER A 75 -1.95 -3.05 12.23
C SER A 75 -2.30 -1.57 12.20
N GLU A 76 -3.31 -1.19 11.42
CA GLU A 76 -3.80 0.19 11.36
C GLU A 76 -4.37 0.65 12.71
N ARG A 77 -4.92 -0.26 13.53
CA ARG A 77 -5.33 0.05 14.91
C ARG A 77 -4.13 0.48 15.75
N ARG A 78 -3.06 -0.33 15.70
CA ARG A 78 -1.81 -0.02 16.40
C ARG A 78 -1.17 1.25 15.83
N LEU A 79 -1.23 1.47 14.52
CA LEU A 79 -0.71 2.68 13.89
C LEU A 79 -1.41 3.94 14.42
N CYS A 80 -2.74 3.91 14.58
CA CYS A 80 -3.48 5.00 15.21
C CYS A 80 -3.06 5.22 16.67
N GLU A 81 -2.90 4.14 17.45
CA GLU A 81 -2.44 4.22 18.84
C GLU A 81 -1.02 4.82 18.93
N GLU A 82 -0.10 4.34 18.09
CA GLU A 82 1.28 4.82 18.03
C GLU A 82 1.34 6.29 17.58
N ALA A 83 0.54 6.70 16.60
CA ALA A 83 0.41 8.10 16.21
C ALA A 83 -0.23 8.98 17.29
N HIS A 84 -1.04 8.42 18.18
CA HIS A 84 -1.57 9.14 19.33
C HIS A 84 -0.47 9.39 20.39
N LEU A 85 0.41 8.42 20.61
CA LEU A 85 1.38 8.41 21.70
C LEU A 85 2.76 9.00 21.33
N ASN A 86 3.15 8.96 20.06
CA ASN A 86 4.51 9.27 19.63
C ASN A 86 4.63 10.65 18.96
N LEU A 87 5.40 11.54 19.58
CA LEU A 87 5.61 12.92 19.10
C LEU A 87 6.23 12.99 17.70
N ALA A 88 7.17 12.09 17.36
CA ALA A 88 7.79 12.08 16.04
C ALA A 88 6.80 11.68 14.95
N TYR A 89 5.86 10.79 15.27
CA TYR A 89 4.83 10.36 14.33
C TYR A 89 3.80 11.48 14.12
N ARG A 90 3.37 12.16 15.19
CA ARG A 90 2.48 13.32 15.09
C ARG A 90 3.09 14.42 14.23
N TRP A 91 4.33 14.79 14.50
CA TRP A 91 5.06 15.79 13.72
C TRP A 91 5.17 15.43 12.24
N PHE A 92 5.54 14.18 11.94
CA PHE A 92 5.67 13.73 10.56
C PHE A 92 4.33 13.72 9.84
N CYS A 93 3.26 13.39 10.56
CA CYS A 93 1.87 13.40 10.10
C CYS A 93 1.22 14.80 10.10
N ARG A 94 1.96 15.86 10.44
CA ARG A 94 1.45 17.25 10.56
C ARG A 94 0.29 17.40 11.56
N LEU A 95 0.25 16.55 12.58
CA LEU A 95 -0.71 16.63 13.68
C LEU A 95 -0.12 17.44 14.84
N SER A 96 -0.88 18.42 15.33
CA SER A 96 -0.64 19.13 16.60
C SER A 96 -0.78 18.17 17.79
N LEU A 97 -0.55 18.60 19.04
CA LEU A 97 -0.84 17.75 20.21
C LEU A 97 -2.35 17.52 20.43
N GLU A 98 -3.19 18.45 19.99
CA GLU A 98 -4.62 18.46 20.25
C GLU A 98 -5.43 17.78 19.14
N ASP A 99 -4.84 17.64 17.94
CA ASP A 99 -5.53 17.07 16.78
C ASP A 99 -5.96 15.62 17.03
N GLU A 100 -7.16 15.25 16.58
CA GLU A 100 -7.61 13.87 16.67
C GLU A 100 -6.88 12.97 15.66
N VAL A 101 -6.45 11.79 16.11
CA VAL A 101 -5.94 10.76 15.19
C VAL A 101 -7.13 10.07 14.52
N PRO A 102 -7.10 9.85 13.19
CA PRO A 102 -8.18 9.17 12.49
C PRO A 102 -8.47 7.78 13.05
N ASN A 103 -9.73 7.35 12.95
CA ASN A 103 -10.10 5.98 13.28
C ASN A 103 -9.51 4.99 12.25
N HIS A 104 -8.97 3.86 12.71
CA HIS A 104 -8.40 2.81 11.85
C HIS A 104 -9.30 2.37 10.67
N SER A 105 -10.64 2.38 10.82
CA SER A 105 -11.56 2.02 9.73
C SER A 105 -11.53 2.99 8.54
N THR A 106 -10.95 4.18 8.73
CA THR A 106 -10.74 5.18 7.67
C THR A 106 -9.83 4.62 6.59
N PHE A 107 -8.75 3.92 6.95
CA PHE A 107 -7.79 3.38 5.99
C PHE A 107 -8.44 2.37 5.04
N SER A 108 -9.19 1.41 5.55
CA SER A 108 -9.89 0.42 4.72
C SER A 108 -10.98 1.06 3.85
N LYS A 109 -11.78 1.98 4.39
CA LYS A 109 -12.80 2.71 3.61
C LYS A 109 -12.21 3.49 2.44
N ASN A 110 -11.09 4.18 2.64
CA ASN A 110 -10.46 4.97 1.59
C ASN A 110 -9.71 4.08 0.59
N ARG A 111 -9.01 3.04 1.06
CA ARG A 111 -8.34 2.04 0.22
C ARG A 111 -9.31 1.34 -0.74
N HIS A 112 -10.54 1.10 -0.31
CA HIS A 112 -11.56 0.42 -1.11
C HIS A 112 -12.57 1.35 -1.79
N GLY A 113 -12.49 2.66 -1.54
CA GLY A 113 -13.24 3.68 -2.26
C GLY A 113 -12.26 4.57 -3.02
N ARG A 114 -12.29 5.88 -2.73
CA ARG A 114 -11.57 6.89 -3.50
C ARG A 114 -10.10 6.61 -3.83
N PHE A 115 -9.32 5.92 -3.00
CA PHE A 115 -7.92 5.62 -3.36
C PHE A 115 -7.81 4.59 -4.47
N ARG A 116 -8.73 3.63 -4.51
CA ARG A 116 -8.83 2.66 -5.61
C ARG A 116 -9.44 3.32 -6.84
N ASP A 117 -10.54 4.04 -6.66
CA ASP A 117 -11.29 4.63 -7.78
C ASP A 117 -10.47 5.70 -8.53
N SER A 118 -9.53 6.34 -7.83
CA SER A 118 -8.58 7.31 -8.41
C SER A 118 -7.24 6.71 -8.80
N ASP A 119 -7.02 5.41 -8.61
CA ASP A 119 -5.71 4.78 -8.79
C ASP A 119 -4.56 5.50 -8.04
N LEU A 120 -4.86 5.99 -6.83
CA LEU A 120 -4.00 6.90 -6.08
C LEU A 120 -2.60 6.33 -5.84
N PHE A 121 -2.50 5.05 -5.48
CA PHE A 121 -1.20 4.45 -5.15
C PHE A 121 -0.32 4.31 -6.39
N ARG A 122 -0.90 4.06 -7.57
CA ARG A 122 -0.15 4.06 -8.83
C ARG A 122 0.34 5.46 -9.16
N TRP A 123 -0.53 6.46 -9.05
CA TRP A 123 -0.14 7.86 -9.26
C TRP A 123 0.98 8.30 -8.31
N LEU A 124 0.83 8.02 -7.02
CA LEU A 124 1.84 8.36 -6.01
C LEU A 124 3.17 7.63 -6.25
N PHE A 125 3.13 6.35 -6.64
CA PHE A 125 4.30 5.59 -7.02
C PHE A 125 5.03 6.24 -8.20
N ASN A 126 4.31 6.62 -9.25
CA ASN A 126 4.88 7.29 -10.43
C ASN A 126 5.50 8.65 -10.06
N GLU A 127 4.88 9.42 -9.17
CA GLU A 127 5.44 10.71 -8.74
C GLU A 127 6.72 10.54 -7.93
N VAL A 128 6.81 9.52 -7.07
CA VAL A 128 8.05 9.17 -6.36
C VAL A 128 9.13 8.73 -7.36
N LEU A 129 8.78 7.87 -8.32
CA LEU A 129 9.70 7.39 -9.34
C LEU A 129 10.26 8.54 -10.19
N ARG A 130 9.40 9.45 -10.65
CA ARG A 130 9.78 10.65 -11.40
C ARG A 130 10.84 11.46 -10.65
N ARG A 131 10.66 11.65 -9.34
CA ARG A 131 11.65 12.36 -8.50
C ARG A 131 12.95 11.58 -8.34
N CYS A 132 12.91 10.24 -8.29
CA CYS A 132 14.11 9.42 -8.32
C CYS A 132 14.88 9.59 -9.64
N MET A 133 14.17 9.67 -10.77
CA MET A 133 14.76 9.97 -12.09
C MET A 133 15.36 11.38 -12.12
N ASP A 134 14.62 12.40 -11.68
CA ASP A 134 15.09 13.80 -11.61
C ASP A 134 16.34 13.94 -10.71
N ALA A 135 16.43 13.14 -9.65
CA ALA A 135 17.60 13.08 -8.76
C ALA A 135 18.77 12.24 -9.32
N GLY A 136 18.62 11.63 -10.51
CA GLY A 136 19.65 10.80 -11.16
C GLY A 136 19.90 9.44 -10.48
N LEU A 137 18.94 8.95 -9.69
CA LEU A 137 19.00 7.66 -9.01
C LEU A 137 18.65 6.48 -9.93
N VAL A 138 17.96 6.75 -11.04
CA VAL A 138 17.70 5.76 -12.09
C VAL A 138 18.76 5.92 -13.18
N LYS A 139 19.44 4.83 -13.55
CA LYS A 139 20.46 4.86 -14.62
C LYS A 139 19.94 4.33 -15.95
N GLY A 140 19.02 3.37 -15.92
CA GLY A 140 18.44 2.77 -17.11
C GLY A 140 19.38 1.83 -17.87
N GLU A 141 20.51 1.43 -17.26
CA GLU A 141 21.53 0.58 -17.91
C GLU A 141 21.32 -0.91 -17.62
N GLY A 142 20.70 -1.24 -16.48
CA GLY A 142 20.51 -2.61 -16.03
C GLY A 142 19.23 -2.76 -15.22
N PHE A 143 18.43 -3.76 -15.58
CA PHE A 143 17.16 -4.05 -14.94
C PHE A 143 17.12 -5.49 -14.42
N ALA A 144 16.49 -5.67 -13.27
CA ALA A 144 16.17 -6.96 -12.70
C ALA A 144 14.66 -7.07 -12.48
N VAL A 145 14.13 -8.28 -12.65
CA VAL A 145 12.75 -8.61 -12.28
C VAL A 145 12.78 -9.62 -11.16
N ASP A 146 12.06 -9.32 -10.08
CA ASP A 146 11.90 -10.23 -8.95
C ASP A 146 10.43 -10.29 -8.51
N ALA A 147 10.01 -11.45 -8.03
CA ALA A 147 8.63 -11.69 -7.61
C ALA A 147 8.59 -12.14 -6.15
N SER A 148 7.84 -11.41 -5.33
CA SER A 148 7.56 -11.80 -3.95
C SER A 148 6.20 -12.47 -3.84
N ILE A 149 6.17 -13.70 -3.31
CA ILE A 149 4.92 -14.42 -3.07
C ILE A 149 4.23 -13.86 -1.82
N ILE A 150 3.04 -13.30 -2.01
CA ILE A 150 2.17 -12.78 -0.94
C ILE A 150 1.04 -13.76 -0.72
N LYS A 151 0.95 -14.31 0.49
CA LYS A 151 -0.15 -15.20 0.89
C LYS A 151 -1.48 -14.45 0.84
N ALA A 152 -2.45 -15.01 0.13
CA ALA A 152 -3.81 -14.50 0.08
C ALA A 152 -4.56 -14.80 1.38
N ASP A 153 -5.59 -14.00 1.68
CA ASP A 153 -6.52 -14.26 2.79
C ASP A 153 -7.55 -15.32 2.39
N ALA A 154 -7.05 -16.51 2.08
CA ALA A 154 -7.83 -17.63 1.59
C ALA A 154 -7.38 -18.94 2.26
N SER A 155 -8.34 -19.66 2.83
CA SER A 155 -8.06 -20.95 3.46
C SER A 155 -7.82 -22.02 2.40
N ARG A 156 -6.65 -22.67 2.45
CA ARG A 156 -6.36 -23.83 1.61
C ARG A 156 -7.44 -24.92 1.71
N GLN A 157 -8.01 -25.12 2.89
CA GLN A 157 -8.96 -26.22 3.13
C GLN A 157 -10.31 -26.00 2.45
N ARG A 158 -10.65 -24.75 2.11
CA ARG A 158 -11.91 -24.37 1.47
C ARG A 158 -11.80 -24.25 -0.06
N GLY A 159 -10.66 -24.63 -0.64
CA GLY A 159 -10.51 -24.62 -2.09
C GLY A 159 -11.27 -25.77 -2.74
N VAL A 160 -11.97 -25.52 -3.84
CA VAL A 160 -12.68 -26.52 -4.65
C VAL A 160 -11.89 -26.84 -5.93
N PRO A 161 -12.10 -28.00 -6.58
CA PRO A 161 -11.65 -28.23 -7.96
C PRO A 161 -12.12 -27.09 -8.89
N GLY A 162 -11.30 -26.74 -9.89
CA GLY A 162 -11.60 -25.61 -10.79
C GLY A 162 -12.77 -25.83 -11.73
N ASP A 163 -13.10 -27.09 -12.00
CA ASP A 163 -14.20 -27.55 -12.86
C ASP A 163 -15.50 -27.80 -12.08
N GLU A 164 -15.49 -27.62 -10.75
CA GLU A 164 -16.69 -27.74 -9.93
C GLU A 164 -17.63 -26.55 -10.21
N GLU A 165 -18.90 -26.83 -10.49
CA GLU A 165 -19.92 -25.78 -10.65
C GLU A 165 -20.16 -25.07 -9.31
N VAL A 166 -19.79 -23.79 -9.25
CA VAL A 166 -19.97 -22.96 -8.06
C VAL A 166 -21.17 -22.02 -8.26
N ASN A 167 -22.09 -22.01 -7.29
CA ASN A 167 -23.18 -21.03 -7.27
C ASN A 167 -22.68 -19.66 -6.75
N TRP A 168 -22.13 -18.84 -7.66
CA TRP A 168 -21.65 -17.49 -7.34
C TRP A 168 -22.74 -16.50 -6.88
N SER A 169 -24.03 -16.86 -7.03
CA SER A 169 -25.14 -16.05 -6.53
C SER A 169 -25.39 -16.22 -5.03
N ASP A 170 -24.73 -17.18 -4.37
CA ASP A 170 -24.85 -17.40 -2.92
C ASP A 170 -24.32 -16.16 -2.16
N PRO A 171 -25.14 -15.49 -1.34
CA PRO A 171 -24.71 -14.37 -0.50
C PRO A 171 -23.53 -14.71 0.42
N SER A 172 -23.37 -15.98 0.82
CA SER A 172 -22.27 -16.43 1.68
C SER A 172 -20.89 -16.34 0.99
N LEU A 173 -20.88 -16.35 -0.35
CA LEU A 173 -19.69 -16.26 -1.20
C LEU A 173 -19.46 -14.85 -1.74
N SER A 174 -20.37 -13.90 -1.49
CA SER A 174 -20.31 -12.52 -1.99
C SER A 174 -19.27 -11.64 -1.28
N THR A 175 -18.08 -12.17 -1.09
CA THR A 175 -16.92 -11.41 -0.63
C THR A 175 -16.54 -10.36 -1.69
N ARG A 176 -15.78 -9.34 -1.29
CA ARG A 176 -15.32 -8.31 -2.23
C ARG A 176 -14.47 -8.92 -3.35
N ALA A 177 -13.52 -9.80 -3.02
CA ALA A 177 -12.65 -10.43 -4.00
C ALA A 177 -13.43 -11.28 -5.02
N VAL A 178 -14.50 -11.94 -4.59
CA VAL A 178 -15.41 -12.67 -5.50
C VAL A 178 -16.16 -11.72 -6.41
N ARG A 179 -16.72 -10.62 -5.90
CA ARG A 179 -17.40 -9.63 -6.74
C ARG A 179 -16.46 -9.02 -7.79
N GLU A 180 -15.27 -8.60 -7.37
CA GLU A 180 -14.24 -8.05 -8.27
C GLU A 180 -13.81 -9.08 -9.32
N TYR A 181 -13.67 -10.35 -8.94
CA TYR A 181 -13.38 -11.43 -9.88
C TYR A 181 -14.48 -11.58 -10.93
N LEU A 182 -15.74 -11.62 -10.51
CA LEU A 182 -16.88 -11.78 -11.42
C LEU A 182 -17.08 -10.56 -12.34
N GLU A 183 -16.79 -9.36 -11.85
CA GLU A 183 -16.83 -8.13 -12.65
C GLU A 183 -15.72 -8.09 -13.71
N ALA A 184 -14.55 -8.68 -13.42
CA ALA A 184 -13.40 -8.72 -14.33
C ALA A 184 -13.42 -9.93 -15.30
N LEU A 185 -14.41 -10.82 -15.19
CA LEU A 185 -14.61 -11.91 -16.14
C LEU A 185 -15.29 -11.36 -17.41
N ASP A 186 -14.50 -10.77 -18.29
CA ASP A 186 -14.92 -10.40 -19.64
C ASP A 186 -15.02 -11.66 -20.52
N GLU A 187 -15.71 -11.61 -21.67
CA GLU A 187 -15.88 -12.77 -22.58
C GLU A 187 -14.54 -13.37 -23.05
N GLU A 188 -13.46 -12.58 -23.12
CA GLU A 188 -12.10 -13.03 -23.47
C GLU A 188 -11.35 -13.71 -22.30
N ALA A 189 -11.67 -13.38 -21.04
CA ALA A 189 -11.07 -14.00 -19.86
C ALA A 189 -11.53 -15.46 -19.65
N LEU A 190 -12.69 -15.81 -20.21
CA LEU A 190 -13.22 -17.19 -20.24
C LEU A 190 -12.38 -18.16 -21.08
N ALA A 191 -11.44 -17.66 -21.89
CA ALA A 191 -10.57 -18.48 -22.71
C ALA A 191 -9.35 -19.06 -21.96
N GLU A 192 -9.04 -18.56 -20.76
CA GLU A 192 -7.98 -19.13 -19.93
C GLU A 192 -8.43 -20.43 -19.23
N ALA A 193 -7.54 -21.43 -19.22
CA ALA A 193 -7.80 -22.68 -18.52
C ALA A 193 -7.99 -22.44 -17.01
N LEU A 194 -9.15 -22.83 -16.48
CA LEU A 194 -9.48 -22.72 -15.07
C LEU A 194 -8.40 -23.37 -14.20
N PRO A 195 -8.01 -22.75 -13.07
CA PRO A 195 -6.99 -23.30 -12.19
C PRO A 195 -7.46 -24.61 -11.57
N LYS A 196 -6.58 -25.60 -11.40
CA LYS A 196 -6.92 -26.92 -10.81
C LYS A 196 -7.64 -26.84 -9.45
N ARG A 197 -7.37 -25.79 -8.67
CA ARG A 197 -8.01 -25.51 -7.40
C ARG A 197 -8.37 -24.03 -7.35
N LEU A 198 -9.64 -23.75 -7.10
CA LEU A 198 -10.19 -22.41 -6.94
C LEU A 198 -10.45 -22.12 -5.47
N SER A 199 -10.26 -20.88 -5.05
CA SER A 199 -10.67 -20.41 -3.72
C SER A 199 -12.04 -19.74 -3.82
N LEU A 200 -12.99 -20.17 -2.99
CA LEU A 200 -14.34 -19.58 -2.96
C LEU A 200 -14.40 -18.19 -2.33
N THR A 201 -13.37 -17.78 -1.59
CA THR A 201 -13.30 -16.45 -0.96
C THR A 201 -12.40 -15.48 -1.70
N ASP A 202 -11.57 -15.98 -2.61
CA ASP A 202 -10.62 -15.18 -3.38
C ASP A 202 -10.22 -15.91 -4.69
N PRO A 203 -11.10 -15.93 -5.71
CA PRO A 203 -10.95 -16.80 -6.88
C PRO A 203 -9.77 -16.46 -7.79
N LEU A 204 -9.32 -15.20 -7.78
CA LEU A 204 -8.15 -14.75 -8.53
C LEU A 204 -6.83 -15.33 -8.00
N SER A 205 -6.76 -15.59 -6.69
CA SER A 205 -5.56 -16.17 -6.08
C SER A 205 -5.21 -17.54 -6.67
N ARG A 206 -3.93 -17.90 -6.66
CA ARG A 206 -3.45 -19.21 -7.18
C ARG A 206 -2.85 -20.05 -6.08
N ARG A 207 -3.15 -21.35 -6.14
CA ARG A 207 -2.61 -22.32 -5.19
C ARG A 207 -1.16 -22.64 -5.56
N THR A 208 -0.23 -22.21 -4.71
CA THR A 208 1.21 -22.45 -4.84
C THR A 208 1.76 -23.16 -3.61
N ALA A 209 3.01 -23.62 -3.64
CA ALA A 209 3.70 -24.21 -2.50
C ALA A 209 5.18 -23.84 -2.53
N ALA A 210 5.73 -23.46 -1.38
CA ALA A 210 7.17 -23.40 -1.20
C ALA A 210 7.76 -24.83 -1.21
N PRO A 211 9.02 -25.04 -1.61
CA PRO A 211 9.67 -26.35 -1.56
C PRO A 211 9.56 -26.98 -0.16
N GLY A 212 8.99 -28.18 -0.08
CA GLY A 212 8.79 -28.91 1.18
C GLY A 212 7.70 -28.36 2.10
N GLY A 213 7.02 -27.28 1.71
CA GLY A 213 6.01 -26.60 2.50
C GLY A 213 4.57 -26.99 2.15
N PRO A 214 3.61 -26.72 3.04
CA PRO A 214 2.20 -26.82 2.74
C PRO A 214 1.81 -25.86 1.61
N ALA A 215 1.05 -26.33 0.61
CA ALA A 215 0.44 -25.43 -0.38
C ALA A 215 -0.46 -24.35 0.28
N PHE A 216 -0.61 -23.20 -0.34
CA PHE A 216 -1.49 -22.10 0.08
C PHE A 216 -1.91 -21.26 -1.14
N PHE A 217 -2.94 -20.43 -0.98
CA PHE A 217 -3.36 -19.49 -2.02
C PHE A 217 -2.54 -18.20 -1.92
N ALA A 218 -2.09 -17.67 -3.06
CA ALA A 218 -1.18 -16.54 -3.09
C ALA A 218 -1.30 -15.71 -4.38
N TYR A 219 -0.72 -14.52 -4.29
CA TYR A 219 -0.37 -13.62 -5.37
C TYR A 219 1.14 -13.49 -5.45
N SER A 220 1.64 -13.07 -6.61
CA SER A 220 3.01 -12.59 -6.79
C SER A 220 2.96 -11.08 -6.93
N THR A 221 3.73 -10.36 -6.13
CA THR A 221 4.04 -8.96 -6.41
C THR A 221 5.33 -8.93 -7.20
N ASN A 222 5.24 -8.60 -8.49
CA ASN A 222 6.40 -8.54 -9.37
C ASN A 222 6.94 -7.11 -9.37
N TYR A 223 8.27 -6.99 -9.32
CA TYR A 223 8.99 -5.72 -9.28
C TYR A 223 9.93 -5.66 -10.48
N LEU A 224 9.91 -4.56 -11.22
CA LEU A 224 10.97 -4.19 -12.15
C LEU A 224 11.88 -3.19 -11.45
N ILE A 225 13.19 -3.46 -11.41
CA ILE A 225 14.14 -2.73 -10.56
C ILE A 225 15.33 -2.27 -11.40
N ASP A 226 15.67 -0.98 -11.34
CA ASP A 226 16.96 -0.45 -11.78
C ASP A 226 18.04 -0.83 -10.76
N VAL A 227 19.07 -1.56 -11.22
CA VAL A 227 19.98 -2.28 -10.33
C VAL A 227 21.07 -1.43 -9.70
N GLU A 228 21.34 -0.22 -10.20
CA GLU A 228 22.44 0.61 -9.70
C GLU A 228 22.16 1.10 -8.28
N HIS A 229 20.97 1.66 -8.06
CA HIS A 229 20.53 2.16 -6.75
C HIS A 229 19.37 1.36 -6.15
N GLY A 230 18.91 0.31 -6.84
CA GLY A 230 17.80 -0.53 -6.38
C GLY A 230 16.44 0.19 -6.43
N VAL A 231 16.24 1.07 -7.43
CA VAL A 231 14.99 1.81 -7.58
C VAL A 231 13.96 0.93 -8.27
N ILE A 232 12.79 0.77 -7.64
CA ILE A 232 11.66 0.06 -8.25
C ILE A 232 11.08 0.96 -9.35
N MET A 233 11.18 0.52 -10.59
CA MET A 233 10.73 1.19 -11.80
C MET A 233 9.25 0.90 -12.09
N ASP A 234 8.80 -0.31 -11.77
CA ASP A 234 7.39 -0.67 -11.89
C ASP A 234 7.05 -1.84 -10.96
N VAL A 235 5.76 -1.99 -10.70
CA VAL A 235 5.17 -3.05 -9.88
C VAL A 235 3.95 -3.60 -10.61
N GLU A 236 3.83 -4.92 -10.68
CA GLU A 236 2.64 -5.58 -11.21
C GLU A 236 2.22 -6.74 -10.31
N PRO A 237 1.06 -6.66 -9.63
CA PRO A 237 0.52 -7.78 -8.89
C PRO A 237 -0.13 -8.79 -9.86
N THR A 238 0.24 -10.06 -9.74
CA THR A 238 -0.37 -11.15 -10.51
C THR A 238 -0.82 -12.28 -9.60
N PRO A 239 -1.71 -13.16 -10.06
CA PRO A 239 -1.86 -14.46 -9.42
C PRO A 239 -0.50 -15.19 -9.36
N ALA A 240 -0.26 -15.98 -8.31
CA ALA A 240 1.00 -16.71 -8.11
C ALA A 240 1.14 -17.89 -9.11
N HIS A 241 1.34 -17.57 -10.38
CA HIS A 241 1.44 -18.47 -11.51
C HIS A 241 2.57 -18.03 -12.44
N ARG A 242 3.45 -18.97 -12.81
CA ARG A 242 4.68 -18.65 -13.54
C ARG A 242 4.44 -17.95 -14.89
N THR A 243 3.38 -18.32 -15.62
CA THR A 243 3.06 -17.64 -16.89
C THR A 243 2.71 -16.17 -16.66
N ALA A 244 1.90 -15.89 -15.64
CA ALA A 244 1.49 -14.52 -15.30
C ALA A 244 2.67 -13.66 -14.85
N GLU A 245 3.64 -14.24 -14.13
CA GLU A 245 4.91 -13.58 -13.75
C GLU A 245 5.78 -13.23 -14.98
N VAL A 246 5.82 -14.10 -15.99
CA VAL A 246 6.55 -13.82 -17.25
C VAL A 246 5.83 -12.75 -18.07
N GLU A 247 4.50 -12.77 -18.11
CA GLU A 247 3.71 -11.77 -18.83
C GLU A 247 3.79 -10.41 -18.15
N SER A 248 3.75 -10.35 -16.82
CA SER A 248 3.89 -9.09 -16.08
C SER A 248 5.24 -8.43 -16.32
N THR A 249 6.30 -9.20 -16.57
CA THR A 249 7.60 -8.67 -16.99
C THR A 249 7.48 -7.82 -18.25
N LYS A 250 6.76 -8.31 -19.26
CA LYS A 250 6.54 -7.56 -20.51
C LYS A 250 5.73 -6.30 -20.25
N THR A 251 4.61 -6.43 -19.52
CA THR A 251 3.76 -5.30 -19.15
C THR A 251 4.55 -4.20 -18.44
N MET A 252 5.41 -4.57 -17.50
CA MET A 252 6.23 -3.59 -16.76
C MET A 252 7.26 -2.90 -17.66
N ILE A 253 7.91 -3.64 -18.55
CA ILE A 253 8.86 -3.06 -19.52
C ILE A 253 8.14 -2.08 -20.45
N ASP A 254 7.02 -2.50 -21.05
CA ASP A 254 6.26 -1.66 -21.99
C ASP A 254 5.81 -0.35 -21.33
N ARG A 255 5.37 -0.39 -20.06
CA ARG A 255 4.99 0.81 -19.30
C ARG A 255 6.17 1.74 -19.02
N VAL A 256 7.33 1.18 -18.67
CA VAL A 256 8.55 1.98 -18.41
C VAL A 256 9.06 2.62 -19.70
N GLU A 257 9.03 1.91 -20.83
CA GLU A 257 9.43 2.46 -22.13
C GLU A 257 8.55 3.61 -22.57
N VAL A 258 7.22 3.53 -22.36
CA VAL A 258 6.29 4.60 -22.72
C VAL A 258 6.43 5.82 -21.80
N SER A 259 6.82 5.61 -20.53
CA SER A 259 6.89 6.68 -19.51
C SER A 259 8.24 7.38 -19.43
N THR A 260 9.29 6.85 -20.06
CA THR A 260 10.62 7.46 -20.08
C THR A 260 10.76 8.37 -21.30
N PRO A 261 10.83 9.70 -21.16
CA PRO A 261 11.16 10.57 -22.28
C PRO A 261 12.59 10.26 -22.75
N THR A 262 12.76 10.16 -24.07
CA THR A 262 14.04 9.87 -24.75
C THR A 262 15.05 10.99 -24.59
#